data_AF-A0A538PUP1-F1
#
_entry.id   AF-A0A538PUP1-F1
#
_cell.length_a   1.000
_cell.length_b   1.000
_cell.length_c   1.000
_cell.angle_alpha   90.00
_cell.angle_beta   90.00
_cell.angle_gamma   90.00
#
_symmetry.space_group_name_H-M   'P 1'
#
loop_
_entity.id
_entity.type
_entity.pdbx_description
1 polymer ?
#
loop_
_entity_poly.entity_id
_entity_poly.type
_entity_poly.pdbx_seq_one_letter_code
_entity_poly.pdbx_strand_id
1 'polypeptide(L)'
;MASSARRAIGRQGWTPEAVGRATAALAAIAAVPVPPESTVGAEDKELASKLARWLRYAAEADPEALVDTLGRLGPPCESPQWDELYAWLLRDQTDAKLLARLSERHADPVPHLIALLNDVAPPGVEWDDLGRDDDNAVRAPHRAYGLLFEIGTRESWTWVLSRLDLFDYEAEDAFEEPIGRHSVAIQTAALELWPTTTWTIRADIVLFLYTYHLLDHRFMELLLGVDTQAMPSRDRADYLEALGNCFDRHLLPRIQSLLERALDDLSRRVTTHDKRAVAMAIWEYNKLDAEPPTEVRDRVEALGVRWEPHMLYAEAAHALGIPR
;
A
#
# COMPACT_ATOMS: atom_id res chain seq x y z
N MET A 1 7.75 -21.87 17.47
CA MET A 1 6.57 -22.36 16.73
C MET A 1 5.50 -21.28 16.46
N ALA A 2 5.35 -20.23 17.29
CA ALA A 2 4.50 -19.06 17.03
C ALA A 2 4.87 -18.21 15.78
N SER A 3 6.13 -18.28 15.31
CA SER A 3 6.63 -17.57 14.12
C SER A 3 6.05 -18.07 12.78
N SER A 4 5.62 -19.34 12.72
CA SER A 4 5.10 -19.95 11.50
C SER A 4 3.60 -19.70 11.32
N ALA A 5 2.85 -19.48 12.41
CA ALA A 5 1.43 -19.14 12.37
C ALA A 5 1.19 -17.69 11.90
N ARG A 6 1.99 -16.72 12.37
CA ARG A 6 1.93 -15.32 11.92
C ARG A 6 2.21 -15.16 10.42
N ARG A 7 3.13 -15.97 9.87
CA ARG A 7 3.47 -15.95 8.43
C ARG A 7 2.37 -16.51 7.51
N ALA A 8 1.43 -17.28 8.05
CA ALA A 8 0.33 -17.88 7.29
C ALA A 8 -0.93 -16.99 7.20
N ILE A 9 -0.99 -15.92 8.01
CA ILE A 9 -2.15 -15.02 8.12
C ILE A 9 -1.92 -13.72 7.32
N GLY A 10 -0.67 -13.26 7.19
CA GLY A 10 -0.37 -11.96 6.60
C GLY A 10 -0.27 -11.89 5.07
N ARG A 11 -1.00 -12.68 4.28
CA ARG A 11 -0.89 -12.57 2.80
C ARG A 11 -2.15 -12.52 1.97
N GLN A 12 -3.30 -12.95 2.46
CA GLN A 12 -4.59 -12.81 1.80
C GLN A 12 -5.61 -12.76 2.92
N GLY A 13 -6.69 -12.00 2.77
CA GLY A 13 -7.75 -11.89 3.80
C GLY A 13 -8.20 -13.25 4.35
N TRP A 14 -9.01 -13.23 5.41
CA TRP A 14 -9.55 -14.46 5.99
C TRP A 14 -10.07 -15.39 4.88
N THR A 15 -9.44 -16.55 4.70
CA THR A 15 -9.92 -17.61 3.80
C THR A 15 -10.33 -18.79 4.66
N PRO A 16 -11.23 -19.68 4.19
CA PRO A 16 -11.62 -20.87 4.93
C PRO A 16 -10.42 -21.71 5.40
N GLU A 17 -9.36 -21.76 4.58
CA GLU A 17 -8.10 -22.44 4.92
C GLU A 17 -7.28 -21.69 5.98
N ALA A 18 -7.21 -20.35 5.93
CA ALA A 18 -6.54 -19.55 6.94
C ALA A 18 -7.25 -19.66 8.30
N VAL A 19 -8.59 -19.66 8.30
CA VAL A 19 -9.43 -19.91 9.48
C VAL A 19 -9.20 -21.31 10.03
N GLY A 20 -9.11 -22.33 9.17
CA GLY A 20 -8.77 -23.69 9.57
C GLY A 20 -7.39 -23.79 10.23
N ARG A 21 -6.38 -23.11 9.68
CA ARG A 21 -5.02 -23.04 10.26
C ARG A 21 -4.99 -22.29 11.59
N ALA A 22 -5.69 -21.16 11.71
CA ALA A 22 -5.79 -20.38 12.94
C ALA A 22 -6.50 -21.18 14.06
N THR A 23 -7.57 -21.88 13.72
CA THR A 23 -8.32 -22.75 14.65
C THR A 23 -7.46 -23.90 15.17
N ALA A 24 -6.70 -24.56 14.29
CA ALA A 24 -5.78 -25.61 14.68
C ALA A 24 -4.64 -25.10 15.59
N ALA A 25 -4.13 -23.89 15.32
CA ALA A 25 -3.11 -23.25 16.15
C ALA A 25 -3.64 -22.89 17.56
N LEU A 26 -4.86 -22.36 17.67
CA LEU A 26 -5.51 -22.07 18.95
C LEU A 26 -5.76 -23.35 19.77
N ALA A 27 -6.22 -24.41 19.12
CA ALA A 27 -6.41 -25.72 19.77
C ALA A 27 -5.09 -26.30 20.29
N ALA A 28 -3.99 -26.12 19.56
CA ALA A 28 -2.67 -26.55 20.00
C ALA A 28 -2.17 -25.75 21.21
N ILE A 29 -2.42 -24.44 21.28
CA ILE A 29 -2.08 -23.58 22.42
C ILE A 29 -2.87 -24.00 23.68
N ALA A 30 -4.17 -24.28 23.52
CA ALA A 30 -5.03 -24.78 24.59
C ALA A 30 -4.57 -26.14 25.15
N ALA A 31 -3.94 -26.98 24.33
CA ALA A 31 -3.47 -28.30 24.72
C ALA A 31 -2.13 -28.31 25.48
N VAL A 32 -1.41 -27.17 25.55
CA VAL A 32 -0.13 -27.07 26.26
C VAL A 32 -0.38 -26.98 27.78
N PRO A 33 0.25 -27.82 28.63
CA PRO A 33 0.15 -27.71 30.10
C PRO A 33 0.62 -26.34 30.61
N VAL A 34 -0.09 -25.76 31.60
CA VAL A 34 0.35 -24.51 32.24
C VAL A 34 1.52 -24.84 33.18
N PRO A 35 2.73 -24.30 33.00
CA PRO A 35 3.73 -24.38 34.06
C PRO A 35 3.24 -23.56 35.25
N PRO A 36 3.48 -24.01 36.50
CA PRO A 36 2.91 -23.41 37.71
C PRO A 36 3.27 -21.92 37.94
N GLU A 37 4.23 -21.39 37.18
CA GLU A 37 4.71 -20.01 37.24
C GLU A 37 4.11 -19.09 36.16
N SER A 38 3.16 -19.59 35.34
CA SER A 38 2.53 -18.81 34.27
C SER A 38 1.54 -17.78 34.80
N THR A 39 1.58 -16.57 34.24
CA THR A 39 0.60 -15.50 34.45
C THR A 39 -0.71 -15.70 33.69
N VAL A 40 -0.79 -16.72 32.81
CA VAL A 40 -2.01 -17.07 32.07
C VAL A 40 -2.86 -17.98 32.95
N GLY A 41 -4.02 -17.49 33.37
CA GLY A 41 -4.91 -18.20 34.30
C GLY A 41 -5.51 -19.46 33.68
N ALA A 42 -5.94 -20.41 34.53
CA ALA A 42 -6.68 -21.59 34.09
C ALA A 42 -7.97 -21.20 33.34
N GLU A 43 -8.59 -20.09 33.71
CA GLU A 43 -9.78 -19.51 33.07
C GLU A 43 -9.49 -19.07 31.62
N ASP A 44 -8.36 -18.42 31.35
CA ASP A 44 -7.98 -17.97 30.01
C ASP A 44 -7.75 -19.15 29.05
N LYS A 45 -7.20 -20.27 29.56
CA LYS A 45 -7.05 -21.50 28.77
C LYS A 45 -8.37 -22.20 28.50
N GLU A 46 -9.30 -22.17 29.45
CA GLU A 46 -10.64 -22.70 29.26
C GLU A 46 -11.39 -21.87 28.20
N LEU A 47 -11.25 -20.54 28.24
CA LEU A 47 -11.87 -19.61 27.31
C LEU A 47 -11.28 -19.77 25.90
N ALA A 48 -9.95 -19.88 25.76
CA ALA A 48 -9.29 -20.17 24.49
C ALA A 48 -9.71 -21.54 23.91
N SER A 49 -9.90 -22.55 24.76
CA SER A 49 -10.39 -23.88 24.34
C SER A 49 -11.83 -23.85 23.84
N LYS A 50 -12.70 -23.10 24.54
CA LYS A 50 -14.11 -22.92 24.14
C LYS A 50 -14.20 -22.15 22.83
N LEU A 51 -13.41 -21.08 22.68
CA LEU A 51 -13.34 -20.27 21.46
C LEU A 51 -12.84 -21.11 20.27
N ALA A 52 -11.77 -21.88 20.43
CA ALA A 52 -11.26 -22.76 19.38
C ALA A 52 -12.29 -23.81 18.92
N ARG A 53 -13.09 -24.34 19.86
CA ARG A 53 -14.18 -25.27 19.55
C ARG A 53 -15.31 -24.60 18.78
N TRP A 54 -15.67 -23.39 19.19
CA TRP A 54 -16.72 -22.60 18.54
C TRP A 54 -16.31 -22.21 17.11
N LEU A 55 -15.08 -21.71 16.92
CA LEU A 55 -14.54 -21.36 15.61
C LEU A 55 -14.46 -22.58 14.68
N ARG A 56 -14.11 -23.75 15.21
CA ARG A 56 -14.12 -25.00 14.44
C ARG A 56 -15.52 -25.36 13.96
N TYR A 57 -16.49 -25.32 14.87
CA TYR A 57 -17.88 -25.61 14.53
C TYR A 57 -18.44 -24.61 13.50
N ALA A 58 -18.15 -23.31 13.69
CA ALA A 58 -18.55 -22.27 12.75
C ALA A 58 -17.89 -22.45 11.37
N ALA A 59 -16.61 -22.82 11.32
CA ALA A 59 -15.90 -23.08 10.06
C ALA A 59 -16.43 -24.33 9.32
N GLU A 60 -16.89 -25.34 10.06
CA GLU A 60 -17.49 -26.55 9.49
C GLU A 60 -18.94 -26.32 9.03
N ALA A 61 -19.67 -25.42 9.70
CA ALA A 61 -21.07 -25.12 9.40
C ALA A 61 -21.25 -24.12 8.24
N ASP A 62 -20.49 -23.02 8.25
CA ASP A 62 -20.52 -21.99 7.21
C ASP A 62 -19.17 -21.21 7.18
N PRO A 63 -18.20 -21.71 6.40
CA PRO A 63 -16.86 -21.14 6.36
C PRO A 63 -16.82 -19.73 5.76
N GLU A 64 -17.74 -19.41 4.84
CA GLU A 64 -17.79 -18.09 4.19
C GLU A 64 -18.38 -17.04 5.13
N ALA A 65 -19.44 -17.36 5.87
CA ALA A 65 -19.99 -16.45 6.87
C ALA A 65 -19.03 -16.18 8.03
N LEU A 66 -18.23 -17.18 8.43
CA LEU A 66 -17.20 -17.00 9.45
C LEU A 66 -16.06 -16.10 8.95
N VAL A 67 -15.64 -16.27 7.69
CA VAL A 67 -14.67 -15.38 7.05
C VAL A 67 -15.19 -13.95 6.99
N ASP A 68 -16.45 -13.76 6.60
CA ASP A 68 -17.09 -12.44 6.52
C ASP A 68 -17.23 -11.81 7.91
N THR A 69 -17.56 -12.60 8.94
CA THR A 69 -17.63 -12.15 10.34
C THR A 69 -16.26 -11.78 10.90
N LEU A 70 -15.23 -12.59 10.64
CA LEU A 70 -13.85 -12.32 11.08
C LEU A 70 -13.23 -11.16 10.30
N GLY A 71 -13.59 -10.98 9.03
CA GLY A 71 -13.25 -9.81 8.24
C GLY A 71 -13.83 -8.53 8.83
N ARG A 72 -15.09 -8.56 9.27
CA ARG A 72 -15.76 -7.43 9.95
C ARG A 72 -15.22 -7.12 11.33
N LEU A 73 -14.64 -8.09 12.02
CA LEU A 73 -14.02 -7.89 13.34
C LEU A 73 -12.62 -7.28 13.26
N GLY A 74 -12.06 -7.14 12.04
CA GLY A 74 -10.68 -6.71 11.83
C GLY A 74 -9.65 -7.75 12.31
N PRO A 75 -8.35 -7.57 12.02
CA PRO A 75 -7.31 -8.30 12.74
C PRO A 75 -7.46 -8.01 14.24
N PRO A 76 -7.09 -8.94 15.15
CA PRO A 76 -7.09 -8.64 16.57
C PRO A 76 -6.17 -7.44 16.83
N CYS A 77 -6.78 -6.27 17.03
CA CYS A 77 -6.14 -5.11 17.61
C CYS A 77 -5.68 -5.49 19.02
N GLU A 78 -4.56 -4.91 19.45
CA GLU A 78 -3.87 -5.17 20.73
C GLU A 78 -2.86 -6.33 20.68
N SER A 79 -1.76 -6.08 19.98
CA SER A 79 -0.49 -6.70 20.36
C SER A 79 0.03 -5.95 21.60
N PRO A 80 0.15 -6.60 22.78
CA PRO A 80 0.57 -5.94 24.03
C PRO A 80 1.95 -5.27 23.95
N GLN A 81 2.72 -5.60 22.90
CA GLN A 81 4.03 -4.99 22.63
C GLN A 81 3.92 -3.52 22.19
N TRP A 82 2.75 -3.11 21.66
CA TRP A 82 2.54 -1.76 21.11
C TRP A 82 1.71 -0.84 22.00
N ASP A 83 1.06 -1.35 23.05
CA ASP A 83 0.14 -0.58 23.91
C ASP A 83 0.78 0.72 24.43
N GLU A 84 2.05 0.65 24.85
CA GLU A 84 2.78 1.82 25.32
C GLU A 84 3.05 2.84 24.19
N LEU A 85 3.43 2.36 22.99
CA LEU A 85 3.70 3.20 21.83
C LEU A 85 2.40 3.82 21.29
N TYR A 86 1.33 3.05 21.17
CA TYR A 86 -0.02 3.53 20.83
C TYR A 86 -0.47 4.60 21.81
N ALA A 87 -0.32 4.35 23.12
CA ALA A 87 -0.65 5.34 24.13
C ALA A 87 0.19 6.62 24.00
N TRP A 88 1.42 6.57 23.47
CA TRP A 88 2.21 7.78 23.21
C TRP A 88 1.76 8.52 21.96
N LEU A 89 1.48 7.78 20.88
CA LEU A 89 1.00 8.33 19.61
C LEU A 89 -0.38 9.01 19.77
N LEU A 90 -1.28 8.43 20.57
CA LEU A 90 -2.63 8.97 20.81
C LEU A 90 -2.68 10.14 21.78
N ARG A 91 -1.68 10.32 22.66
CA ARG A 91 -1.66 11.44 23.59
C ARG A 91 -1.47 12.76 22.85
N ASP A 92 -2.18 13.80 23.29
CA ASP A 92 -2.05 15.17 22.78
C ASP A 92 -0.74 15.84 23.25
N GLN A 93 0.40 15.29 22.79
CA GLN A 93 1.71 15.94 22.85
C GLN A 93 2.03 16.54 21.48
N THR A 94 3.02 17.43 21.37
CA THR A 94 3.54 17.85 20.06
C THR A 94 4.50 16.78 19.52
N ASP A 95 4.70 16.71 18.21
CA ASP A 95 5.59 15.70 17.61
C ASP A 95 7.03 15.84 18.12
N ALA A 96 7.50 17.06 18.38
CA ALA A 96 8.80 17.28 19.03
C ALA A 96 8.93 16.61 20.41
N LYS A 97 7.87 16.64 21.24
CA LYS A 97 7.88 15.98 22.56
C LYS A 97 7.82 14.46 22.43
N LEU A 98 7.06 13.98 21.45
CA LEU A 98 6.94 12.56 21.15
C LEU A 98 8.26 11.99 20.63
N LEU A 99 8.93 12.69 19.72
CA LEU A 99 10.27 12.32 19.22
C LEU A 99 11.32 12.32 20.33
N ALA A 100 11.31 13.33 21.20
CA ALA A 100 12.22 13.36 22.36
C ALA A 100 12.02 12.12 23.24
N ARG A 101 10.76 11.78 23.56
CA ARG A 101 10.43 10.60 24.36
C ARG A 101 10.82 9.28 23.68
N LEU A 102 10.56 9.16 22.38
CA LEU A 102 10.95 7.99 21.58
C LEU A 102 12.47 7.83 21.57
N SER A 103 13.21 8.92 21.42
CA SER A 103 14.68 8.93 21.41
C SER A 103 15.31 8.64 22.77
N GLU A 104 14.63 9.01 23.86
CA GLU A 104 15.05 8.62 25.23
C GLU A 104 14.88 7.10 25.47
N ARG A 105 13.84 6.50 24.89
CA ARG A 105 13.51 5.08 25.08
C ARG A 105 14.27 4.16 24.14
N HIS A 106 14.41 4.56 22.89
CA HIS A 106 14.99 3.77 21.81
C HIS A 106 16.16 4.55 21.20
N ALA A 107 17.33 3.92 21.12
CA ALA A 107 18.49 4.52 20.47
C ALA A 107 18.21 4.86 19.00
N ASP A 108 17.33 4.08 18.36
CA ASP A 108 16.74 4.39 17.06
C ASP A 108 15.22 4.08 17.09
N PRO A 109 14.35 5.09 16.97
CA PRO A 109 12.91 4.90 16.96
C PRO A 109 12.37 4.37 15.62
N VAL A 110 13.12 4.47 14.51
CA VAL A 110 12.64 4.16 13.16
C VAL A 110 12.19 2.70 13.01
N PRO A 111 12.97 1.68 13.42
CA PRO A 111 12.56 0.28 13.29
C PRO A 111 11.28 -0.05 14.08
N HIS A 112 11.04 0.65 15.19
CA HIS A 112 9.87 0.43 16.04
C HIS A 112 8.60 1.03 15.41
N LEU A 113 8.71 2.23 14.84
CA LEU A 113 7.63 2.85 14.07
C LEU A 113 7.30 2.04 12.81
N ILE A 114 8.32 1.57 12.08
CA ILE A 114 8.15 0.70 10.91
C ILE A 114 7.49 -0.62 11.29
N ALA A 115 7.92 -1.26 12.39
CA ALA A 115 7.34 -2.52 12.84
C ALA A 115 5.86 -2.35 13.24
N LEU A 116 5.52 -1.25 13.92
CA LEU A 116 4.12 -0.89 14.18
C LEU A 116 3.34 -0.74 12.87
N LEU A 117 3.84 0.06 11.92
CA LEU A 117 3.16 0.34 10.65
C LEU A 117 2.96 -0.92 9.81
N ASN A 118 3.94 -1.82 9.77
CA ASN A 118 3.82 -3.11 9.07
C ASN A 118 2.78 -4.04 9.72
N ASP A 119 2.57 -3.94 11.03
CA ASP A 119 1.58 -4.75 11.75
C ASP A 119 0.15 -4.21 11.51
N VAL A 120 -0.02 -2.89 11.43
CA VAL A 120 -1.34 -2.21 11.39
C VAL A 120 -1.81 -1.89 9.98
N ALA A 121 -0.89 -1.61 9.07
CA ALA A 121 -1.14 -1.28 7.67
C ALA A 121 -0.25 -2.15 6.78
N PRO A 122 -0.52 -3.47 6.67
CA PRO A 122 0.26 -4.36 5.82
C PRO A 122 0.15 -3.95 4.34
N PRO A 123 1.05 -4.41 3.46
CA PRO A 123 1.02 -4.05 2.05
C PRO A 123 -0.32 -4.36 1.38
N GLY A 124 -0.88 -3.39 0.67
CA GLY A 124 -2.17 -3.49 -0.03
C GLY A 124 -3.39 -3.13 0.83
N VAL A 125 -3.18 -2.54 2.00
CA VAL A 125 -4.23 -1.92 2.84
C VAL A 125 -4.05 -0.42 2.77
N GLU A 126 -5.09 0.29 2.35
CA GLU A 126 -5.13 1.76 2.34
C GLU A 126 -5.64 2.29 3.69
N TRP A 127 -5.43 3.57 3.99
CA TRP A 127 -5.94 4.16 5.24
C TRP A 127 -7.46 4.06 5.35
N ASP A 128 -8.19 4.22 4.25
CA ASP A 128 -9.65 4.10 4.19
C ASP A 128 -10.14 2.69 4.57
N ASP A 129 -9.32 1.66 4.38
CA ASP A 129 -9.65 0.26 4.71
C ASP A 129 -9.51 -0.04 6.21
N LEU A 130 -8.83 0.81 6.98
CA LEU A 130 -8.57 0.61 8.42
C LEU A 130 -9.75 1.00 9.33
N GLY A 131 -10.88 1.40 8.74
CA GLY A 131 -12.15 1.61 9.42
C GLY A 131 -12.34 3.04 9.94
N ARG A 132 -13.42 3.69 9.49
CA ARG A 132 -13.82 5.05 9.89
C ARG A 132 -14.43 5.14 11.30
N ASP A 133 -14.68 4.01 11.96
CA ASP A 133 -15.52 3.95 13.16
C ASP A 133 -14.73 3.93 14.49
N ASP A 134 -13.39 3.84 14.46
CA ASP A 134 -12.53 4.04 15.63
C ASP A 134 -11.41 5.05 15.32
N ASP A 135 -11.68 6.33 15.62
CA ASP A 135 -10.75 7.46 15.41
C ASP A 135 -9.34 7.18 15.96
N ASN A 136 -9.20 6.33 16.99
CA ASN A 136 -7.90 6.03 17.58
C ASN A 136 -7.12 4.94 16.81
N ALA A 137 -7.81 4.02 16.14
CA ALA A 137 -7.18 2.95 15.39
C ALA A 137 -6.41 3.47 14.16
N VAL A 138 -6.88 4.57 13.56
CA VAL A 138 -6.26 5.23 12.39
C VAL A 138 -5.30 6.35 12.79
N ARG A 139 -5.63 7.13 13.83
CA ARG A 139 -4.84 8.31 14.24
C ARG A 139 -3.43 7.98 14.70
N ALA A 140 -3.24 6.88 15.45
CA ALA A 140 -1.90 6.49 15.90
C ALA A 140 -0.97 6.05 14.75
N PRO A 141 -1.41 5.17 13.82
CA PRO A 141 -0.65 4.84 12.62
C PRO A 141 -0.35 6.05 11.72
N HIS A 142 -1.32 6.94 11.46
CA HIS A 142 -1.08 8.17 10.67
C HIS A 142 0.02 9.01 11.31
N ARG A 143 -0.05 9.16 12.64
CA ARG A 143 0.95 9.93 13.37
C ARG A 143 2.32 9.24 13.35
N ALA A 144 2.36 7.92 13.50
CA ALA A 144 3.61 7.16 13.40
C ALA A 144 4.24 7.30 12.02
N TYR A 145 3.42 7.31 10.97
CA TYR A 145 3.84 7.58 9.60
C TYR A 145 4.42 9.00 9.48
N GLY A 146 3.73 10.03 9.96
CA GLY A 146 4.23 11.41 9.97
C GLY A 146 5.56 11.59 10.71
N LEU A 147 5.77 10.89 11.83
CA LEU A 147 7.06 10.93 12.54
C LEU A 147 8.24 10.40 11.70
N LEU A 148 8.01 9.50 10.75
CA LEU A 148 9.07 9.02 9.83
C LEU A 148 9.58 10.16 8.92
N PHE A 149 8.72 11.10 8.54
CA PHE A 149 9.08 12.30 7.77
C PHE A 149 9.94 13.24 8.63
N GLU A 150 9.55 13.45 9.88
CA GLU A 150 10.30 14.31 10.80
C GLU A 150 11.70 13.75 11.09
N ILE A 151 11.80 12.45 11.36
CA ILE A 151 13.08 11.76 11.64
C ILE A 151 13.99 11.80 10.41
N GLY A 152 13.44 11.52 9.23
CA GLY A 152 14.10 11.72 7.93
C GLY A 152 15.43 10.99 7.71
N THR A 153 15.65 9.88 8.40
CA THR A 153 16.78 8.98 8.15
C THR A 153 16.65 8.29 6.79
N ARG A 154 17.74 7.68 6.31
CA ARG A 154 17.71 6.84 5.11
C ARG A 154 16.69 5.70 5.24
N GLU A 155 16.65 5.00 6.37
CA GLU A 155 15.71 3.89 6.59
C GLU A 155 14.25 4.36 6.59
N SER A 156 13.96 5.48 7.25
CA SER A 156 12.61 6.04 7.25
C SER A 156 12.16 6.44 5.85
N TRP A 157 13.00 7.12 5.06
CA TRP A 157 12.66 7.46 3.68
C TRP A 157 12.55 6.26 2.76
N THR A 158 13.42 5.26 2.92
CA THR A 158 13.31 4.01 2.15
C THR A 158 11.97 3.33 2.40
N TRP A 159 11.51 3.30 3.66
CA TRP A 159 10.22 2.71 3.98
C TRP A 159 9.05 3.56 3.47
N VAL A 160 9.06 4.87 3.75
CA VAL A 160 8.00 5.81 3.30
C VAL A 160 7.81 5.78 1.79
N LEU A 161 8.91 5.87 1.02
CA LEU A 161 8.84 5.85 -0.45
C LEU A 161 8.39 4.49 -1.01
N SER A 162 8.53 3.40 -0.23
CA SER A 162 8.00 2.10 -0.61
C SER A 162 6.52 1.92 -0.28
N ARG A 163 5.95 2.85 0.50
CA ARG A 163 4.58 2.82 1.03
C ARG A 163 3.84 4.13 0.82
N LEU A 164 4.00 4.73 -0.36
CA LEU A 164 3.27 5.95 -0.75
C LEU A 164 1.76 5.73 -0.92
N ASP A 165 1.30 4.47 -0.95
CA ASP A 165 -0.11 4.09 -0.77
C ASP A 165 -0.69 4.60 0.56
N LEU A 166 0.18 4.82 1.55
CA LEU A 166 -0.17 5.41 2.84
C LEU A 166 0.09 6.92 2.89
N PHE A 167 0.38 7.58 1.77
CA PHE A 167 0.56 9.02 1.76
C PHE A 167 -0.77 9.74 1.53
N ASP A 168 -1.17 10.58 2.49
CA ASP A 168 -2.38 11.39 2.38
C ASP A 168 -2.09 12.67 1.57
N TYR A 169 -2.35 12.60 0.26
CA TYR A 169 -2.20 13.74 -0.65
C TYR A 169 -3.23 14.85 -0.40
N GLU A 170 -4.32 14.61 0.33
CA GLU A 170 -5.26 15.68 0.72
C GLU A 170 -4.68 16.57 1.82
N ALA A 171 -3.67 16.08 2.55
CA ALA A 171 -2.96 16.78 3.62
C ALA A 171 -1.51 17.15 3.23
N GLU A 172 -1.22 17.35 1.93
CA GLU A 172 0.15 17.56 1.43
C GLU A 172 0.90 18.73 2.10
N ASP A 173 0.20 19.82 2.42
CA ASP A 173 0.74 21.03 3.07
C ASP A 173 1.39 20.71 4.43
N ALA A 174 0.88 19.69 5.14
CA ALA A 174 1.39 19.33 6.46
C ALA A 174 2.81 18.75 6.42
N PHE A 175 3.25 18.27 5.25
CA PHE A 175 4.54 17.60 5.08
C PHE A 175 5.58 18.44 4.31
N GLU A 176 5.22 19.63 3.81
CA GLU A 176 6.15 20.48 3.04
C GLU A 176 7.46 20.78 3.80
N GLU A 177 7.36 21.21 5.06
CA GLU A 177 8.53 21.58 5.86
C GLU A 177 9.47 20.38 6.11
N PRO A 178 9.01 19.23 6.65
CA PRO A 178 9.90 18.08 6.85
C PRO A 178 10.46 17.52 5.53
N ILE A 179 9.67 17.51 4.45
CA ILE A 179 10.14 17.03 3.13
C ILE A 179 11.23 17.96 2.58
N GLY A 180 11.03 19.28 2.64
CA GLY A 180 12.03 20.26 2.21
C GLY A 180 13.35 20.12 2.97
N ARG A 181 13.27 19.91 4.29
CA ARG A 181 14.42 19.69 5.18
C ARG A 181 15.26 18.47 4.77
N HIS A 182 14.62 17.43 4.24
CA HIS A 182 15.23 16.14 3.94
C HIS A 182 15.36 15.83 2.44
N SER A 183 15.13 16.83 1.57
CA SER A 183 15.13 16.72 0.10
C SER A 183 16.24 15.84 -0.49
N VAL A 184 17.50 16.03 -0.07
CA VAL A 184 18.65 15.24 -0.55
C VAL A 184 18.57 13.76 -0.13
N ALA A 185 18.14 13.51 1.11
CA ALA A 185 18.00 12.14 1.63
C ALA A 185 16.86 11.41 0.90
N ILE A 186 15.76 12.10 0.64
CA ILE A 186 14.61 11.60 -0.12
C ILE A 186 15.04 11.21 -1.54
N GLN A 187 15.69 12.13 -2.28
CA GLN A 187 16.16 11.85 -3.64
C GLN A 187 17.13 10.67 -3.67
N THR A 188 18.03 10.60 -2.68
CA THR A 188 18.99 9.49 -2.58
C THR A 188 18.29 8.17 -2.32
N ALA A 189 17.35 8.12 -1.37
CA ALA A 189 16.57 6.93 -1.07
C ALA A 189 15.74 6.48 -2.29
N ALA A 190 15.08 7.42 -2.98
CA ALA A 190 14.31 7.14 -4.19
C ALA A 190 15.17 6.52 -5.31
N LEU A 191 16.38 7.05 -5.55
CA LEU A 191 17.32 6.48 -6.54
C LEU A 191 17.76 5.05 -6.17
N GLU A 192 17.98 4.79 -4.89
CA GLU A 192 18.37 3.46 -4.40
C GLU A 192 17.23 2.43 -4.49
N LEU A 193 16.00 2.87 -4.20
CA LEU A 193 14.78 2.06 -4.31
C LEU A 193 14.43 1.72 -5.75
N TRP A 194 14.65 2.66 -6.67
CA TRP A 194 14.24 2.58 -8.07
C TRP A 194 14.43 1.20 -8.75
N PRO A 195 15.64 0.60 -8.75
CA PRO A 195 15.86 -0.68 -9.43
C PRO A 195 15.13 -1.87 -8.80
N THR A 196 14.77 -1.78 -7.52
CA THR A 196 14.19 -2.90 -6.73
C THR A 196 12.68 -2.86 -6.60
N THR A 197 12.05 -1.77 -7.05
CA THR A 197 10.61 -1.55 -6.86
C THR A 197 9.80 -1.75 -8.14
N THR A 198 8.48 -1.95 -7.98
CA THR A 198 7.54 -2.15 -9.09
C THR A 198 7.27 -0.84 -9.84
N TRP A 199 6.68 -0.92 -11.03
CA TRP A 199 6.32 0.28 -11.78
C TRP A 199 5.25 1.12 -11.09
N THR A 200 4.30 0.50 -10.38
CA THR A 200 3.31 1.19 -9.54
C THR A 200 4.01 2.11 -8.54
N ILE A 201 4.91 1.56 -7.72
CA ILE A 201 5.66 2.35 -6.72
C ILE A 201 6.55 3.41 -7.39
N ARG A 202 7.13 3.13 -8.57
CA ARG A 202 7.88 4.16 -9.31
C ARG A 202 6.99 5.32 -9.74
N ALA A 203 5.76 5.07 -10.18
CA ALA A 203 4.82 6.11 -10.56
C ALA A 203 4.46 6.99 -9.36
N ASP A 204 4.21 6.38 -8.20
CA ASP A 204 3.94 7.08 -6.93
C ASP A 204 5.14 7.93 -6.50
N ILE A 205 6.36 7.38 -6.59
CA ILE A 205 7.60 8.11 -6.30
C ILE A 205 7.73 9.33 -7.22
N VAL A 206 7.44 9.18 -8.53
CA VAL A 206 7.53 10.32 -9.46
C VAL A 206 6.51 11.40 -9.10
N LEU A 207 5.27 11.02 -8.77
CA LEU A 207 4.25 11.96 -8.32
C LEU A 207 4.71 12.70 -7.06
N PHE A 208 5.13 11.96 -6.03
CA PHE A 208 5.64 12.52 -4.78
C PHE A 208 6.79 13.50 -5.01
N LEU A 209 7.78 13.11 -5.82
CA LEU A 209 8.92 13.98 -6.14
C LEU A 209 8.49 15.21 -6.95
N TYR A 210 7.50 15.09 -7.84
CA TYR A 210 6.97 16.23 -8.57
C TYR A 210 6.25 17.22 -7.64
N THR A 211 5.32 16.71 -6.81
CA THR A 211 4.53 17.49 -5.85
C THR A 211 5.42 18.38 -4.98
N TYR A 212 6.51 17.83 -4.46
CA TYR A 212 7.42 18.55 -3.57
C TYR A 212 8.62 19.20 -4.28
N HIS A 213 8.57 19.34 -5.61
CA HIS A 213 9.64 19.95 -6.43
C HIS A 213 11.02 19.32 -6.25
N LEU A 214 11.06 18.01 -6.00
CA LEU A 214 12.27 17.19 -5.84
C LEU A 214 12.61 16.36 -7.09
N LEU A 215 11.76 16.37 -8.12
CA LEU A 215 12.03 15.68 -9.38
C LEU A 215 13.16 16.39 -10.14
N ASP A 216 14.25 15.66 -10.42
CA ASP A 216 15.42 16.19 -11.11
C ASP A 216 15.77 15.41 -12.39
N HIS A 217 16.81 15.90 -13.09
CA HIS A 217 17.27 15.31 -14.35
C HIS A 217 17.64 13.83 -14.27
N ARG A 218 18.07 13.32 -13.10
CA ARG A 218 18.45 11.90 -12.94
C ARG A 218 17.23 11.00 -13.06
N PHE A 219 16.09 11.42 -12.49
CA PHE A 219 14.83 10.70 -12.64
C PHE A 219 14.30 10.77 -14.08
N MET A 220 14.48 11.91 -14.75
CA MET A 220 14.13 12.02 -16.17
C MET A 220 14.97 11.08 -17.04
N GLU A 221 16.28 10.97 -16.78
CA GLU A 221 17.15 10.00 -17.45
C GLU A 221 16.71 8.56 -17.18
N LEU A 222 16.33 8.22 -15.94
CA LEU A 222 15.81 6.90 -15.58
C LEU A 222 14.51 6.57 -16.33
N LEU A 223 13.58 7.53 -16.42
CA LEU A 223 12.32 7.35 -17.13
C LEU A 223 12.52 7.23 -18.64
N LEU A 224 13.38 8.05 -19.24
CA LEU A 224 13.64 8.04 -20.69
C LEU A 224 14.52 6.86 -21.13
N GLY A 225 15.37 6.34 -20.24
CA GLY A 225 16.27 5.21 -20.48
C GLY A 225 15.57 3.84 -20.52
N VAL A 226 14.28 3.78 -20.22
CA VAL A 226 13.50 2.53 -20.24
C VAL A 226 13.41 1.99 -21.67
N ASP A 227 13.78 0.72 -21.86
CA ASP A 227 13.48 0.01 -23.10
C ASP A 227 11.99 -0.37 -23.13
N THR A 228 11.19 0.46 -23.80
CA THR A 228 9.76 0.21 -23.92
C THR A 228 9.49 -1.08 -24.69
N GLN A 229 10.36 -1.49 -25.64
CA GLN A 229 10.17 -2.70 -26.45
C GLN A 229 10.19 -3.97 -25.62
N ALA A 230 11.10 -4.04 -24.64
CA ALA A 230 11.22 -5.16 -23.71
C ALA A 230 10.23 -5.11 -22.52
N MET A 231 9.45 -4.03 -22.37
CA MET A 231 8.54 -3.85 -21.25
C MET A 231 7.33 -4.80 -21.29
N PRO A 232 7.04 -5.55 -20.20
CA PRO A 232 5.83 -6.36 -20.08
C PRO A 232 4.55 -5.50 -20.17
N SER A 233 3.50 -6.00 -20.84
CA SER A 233 2.23 -5.26 -20.99
C SER A 233 1.61 -4.80 -19.67
N ARG A 234 1.77 -5.58 -18.60
CA ARG A 234 1.24 -5.25 -17.27
C ARG A 234 1.86 -3.99 -16.64
N ASP A 235 3.07 -3.64 -17.04
CA ASP A 235 3.85 -2.53 -16.46
C ASP A 235 3.66 -1.23 -17.24
N ARG A 236 3.08 -1.29 -18.45
CA ARG A 236 3.00 -0.15 -19.37
C ARG A 236 2.10 0.96 -18.86
N ALA A 237 0.98 0.62 -18.21
CA ALA A 237 0.06 1.60 -17.65
C ALA A 237 0.75 2.42 -16.54
N ASP A 238 1.35 1.72 -15.57
CA ASP A 238 2.06 2.37 -14.46
C ASP A 238 3.29 3.19 -14.97
N TYR A 239 3.96 2.73 -16.04
CA TYR A 239 5.00 3.53 -16.67
C TYR A 239 4.47 4.80 -17.35
N LEU A 240 3.31 4.73 -18.02
CA LEU A 240 2.64 5.90 -18.60
C LEU A 240 2.26 6.89 -17.51
N GLU A 241 1.71 6.41 -16.40
CA GLU A 241 1.39 7.21 -15.22
C GLU A 241 2.64 7.91 -14.67
N ALA A 242 3.76 7.19 -14.55
CA ALA A 242 5.04 7.78 -14.14
C ALA A 242 5.51 8.90 -15.10
N LEU A 243 5.36 8.74 -16.42
CA LEU A 243 5.68 9.79 -17.39
C LEU A 243 4.74 11.00 -17.25
N GLY A 244 3.46 10.75 -17.06
CA GLY A 244 2.45 11.79 -16.91
C GLY A 244 2.56 12.56 -15.58
N ASN A 245 3.04 11.91 -14.52
CA ASN A 245 3.36 12.53 -13.23
C ASN A 245 4.56 13.50 -13.30
N CYS A 246 5.30 13.56 -14.40
CA CYS A 246 6.30 14.62 -14.61
C CYS A 246 5.68 15.95 -15.04
N PHE A 247 4.41 15.95 -15.49
CA PHE A 247 3.73 17.12 -16.08
C PHE A 247 4.55 17.84 -17.17
N ASP A 248 5.39 17.09 -17.90
CA ASP A 248 6.27 17.63 -18.93
C ASP A 248 5.77 17.27 -20.34
N ARG A 249 5.34 18.31 -21.09
CA ARG A 249 4.86 18.15 -22.47
C ARG A 249 5.91 17.59 -23.43
N HIS A 250 7.21 17.67 -23.11
CA HIS A 250 8.25 17.05 -23.94
C HIS A 250 8.18 15.52 -23.93
N LEU A 251 7.43 14.93 -22.99
CA LEU A 251 7.18 13.48 -22.92
C LEU A 251 6.04 13.02 -23.83
N LEU A 252 5.23 13.94 -24.39
CA LEU A 252 4.09 13.59 -25.26
C LEU A 252 4.47 12.66 -26.43
N PRO A 253 5.58 12.86 -27.17
CA PRO A 253 5.96 11.94 -28.24
C PRO A 253 6.20 10.50 -27.74
N ARG A 254 6.70 10.36 -26.51
CA ARG A 254 6.96 9.05 -25.90
C ARG A 254 5.67 8.40 -25.42
N ILE A 255 4.76 9.16 -24.81
CA ILE A 255 3.40 8.73 -24.46
C ILE A 255 2.65 8.30 -25.72
N GLN A 256 2.76 9.05 -26.83
CA GLN A 256 2.17 8.71 -28.12
C GLN A 256 2.65 7.36 -28.65
N SER A 257 3.97 7.14 -28.65
CA SER A 257 4.54 5.88 -29.15
C SER A 257 4.07 4.67 -28.35
N LEU A 258 3.92 4.82 -27.03
CA LEU A 258 3.38 3.78 -26.16
C LEU A 258 1.88 3.52 -26.43
N LEU A 259 1.10 4.58 -26.64
CA LEU A 259 -0.31 4.50 -27.00
C LEU A 259 -0.53 3.78 -28.33
N GLU A 260 0.19 4.18 -29.37
CA GLU A 260 0.11 3.55 -30.70
C GLU A 260 0.43 2.05 -30.62
N ARG A 261 1.46 1.69 -29.85
CA ARG A 261 1.81 0.28 -29.63
C ARG A 261 0.74 -0.48 -28.84
N ALA A 262 0.18 0.11 -27.79
CA ALA A 262 -0.88 -0.52 -27.01
C ALA A 262 -2.13 -0.76 -27.88
N LEU A 263 -2.44 0.16 -28.81
CA LEU A 263 -3.51 -0.01 -29.81
C LEU A 263 -3.20 -1.11 -30.83
N ASP A 264 -1.96 -1.21 -31.30
CA ASP A 264 -1.52 -2.30 -32.18
C ASP A 264 -1.64 -3.66 -31.49
N ASP A 265 -1.20 -3.76 -30.23
CA ASP A 265 -1.31 -5.00 -29.45
C ASP A 265 -2.78 -5.37 -29.19
N LEU A 266 -3.63 -4.40 -28.82
CA LEU A 266 -5.08 -4.61 -28.66
C LEU A 266 -5.76 -5.10 -29.94
N SER A 267 -5.37 -4.55 -31.10
CA SER A 267 -5.93 -4.96 -32.39
C SER A 267 -5.65 -6.42 -32.74
N ARG A 268 -4.55 -6.98 -32.21
CA ARG A 268 -4.16 -8.39 -32.41
C ARG A 268 -4.77 -9.28 -31.34
N ARG A 269 -4.78 -8.83 -30.09
CA ARG A 269 -5.30 -9.57 -28.94
C ARG A 269 -5.80 -8.59 -27.88
N VAL A 270 -7.09 -8.66 -27.60
CA VAL A 270 -7.69 -7.86 -26.53
C VAL A 270 -7.25 -8.40 -25.17
N THR A 271 -6.47 -7.62 -24.43
CA THR A 271 -6.08 -7.91 -23.04
C THR A 271 -6.51 -6.76 -22.12
N THR A 272 -6.75 -7.05 -20.84
CA THR A 272 -7.08 -6.03 -19.83
C THR A 272 -5.92 -5.05 -19.60
N HIS A 273 -4.68 -5.54 -19.65
CA HIS A 273 -3.49 -4.70 -19.48
C HIS A 273 -3.31 -3.68 -20.60
N ASP A 274 -3.49 -4.08 -21.86
CA ASP A 274 -3.34 -3.14 -22.98
C ASP A 274 -4.50 -2.15 -23.04
N LYS A 275 -5.72 -2.53 -22.62
CA LYS A 275 -6.83 -1.58 -22.42
C LYS A 275 -6.48 -0.53 -21.36
N ARG A 276 -5.94 -0.97 -20.22
CA ARG A 276 -5.49 -0.05 -19.15
C ARG A 276 -4.39 0.88 -19.65
N ALA A 277 -3.42 0.38 -20.42
CA ALA A 277 -2.36 1.20 -20.99
C ALA A 277 -2.88 2.25 -21.98
N VAL A 278 -3.80 1.90 -22.87
CA VAL A 278 -4.43 2.87 -23.79
C VAL A 278 -5.16 3.96 -23.02
N ALA A 279 -5.99 3.57 -22.06
CA ALA A 279 -6.80 4.52 -21.33
C ALA A 279 -5.95 5.40 -20.38
N MET A 280 -4.88 4.85 -19.81
CA MET A 280 -3.88 5.64 -19.08
C MET A 280 -3.16 6.64 -19.99
N ALA A 281 -2.71 6.24 -21.18
CA ALA A 281 -2.04 7.19 -22.08
C ALA A 281 -2.96 8.36 -22.46
N ILE A 282 -4.24 8.08 -22.73
CA ILE A 282 -5.24 9.11 -23.01
C ILE A 282 -5.44 10.05 -21.82
N TRP A 283 -5.52 9.50 -20.60
CA TRP A 283 -5.60 10.30 -19.38
C TRP A 283 -4.41 11.24 -19.25
N GLU A 284 -3.19 10.74 -19.46
CA GLU A 284 -1.99 11.58 -19.37
C GLU A 284 -1.90 12.63 -20.47
N TYR A 285 -2.43 12.35 -21.67
CA TYR A 285 -2.62 13.37 -22.72
C TYR A 285 -3.49 14.53 -22.22
N ASN A 286 -4.66 14.20 -21.67
CA ASN A 286 -5.61 15.20 -21.18
C ASN A 286 -5.02 16.01 -20.00
N LYS A 287 -4.31 15.33 -19.09
CA LYS A 287 -3.60 15.96 -17.97
C LYS A 287 -2.54 16.98 -18.42
N LEU A 288 -1.94 16.77 -19.59
CA LEU A 288 -0.95 17.66 -20.20
C LEU A 288 -1.57 18.75 -21.10
N ASP A 289 -2.90 18.93 -21.05
CA ASP A 289 -3.72 19.76 -21.95
C ASP A 289 -3.46 19.47 -23.44
N ALA A 290 -3.21 18.21 -23.77
CA ALA A 290 -3.01 17.75 -25.13
C ALA A 290 -4.16 16.83 -25.55
N GLU A 291 -4.55 16.90 -26.81
CA GLU A 291 -5.51 15.97 -27.39
C GLU A 291 -4.76 14.86 -28.15
N PRO A 292 -5.12 13.57 -27.95
CA PRO A 292 -4.60 12.53 -28.83
C PRO A 292 -5.08 12.80 -30.28
N PRO A 293 -4.28 12.48 -31.30
CA PRO A 293 -4.66 12.67 -32.70
C PRO A 293 -6.02 12.02 -33.03
N THR A 294 -6.77 12.60 -33.96
CA THR A 294 -8.11 12.10 -34.34
C THR A 294 -8.07 10.63 -34.75
N GLU A 295 -7.04 10.21 -35.50
CA GLU A 295 -6.86 8.83 -35.94
C GLU A 295 -6.67 7.87 -34.76
N VAL A 296 -6.07 8.34 -33.67
CA VAL A 296 -5.95 7.58 -32.42
C VAL A 296 -7.32 7.45 -31.76
N ARG A 297 -8.13 8.51 -31.77
CA ARG A 297 -9.49 8.46 -31.21
C ARG A 297 -10.40 7.48 -31.92
N ASP A 298 -10.42 7.52 -33.24
CA ASP A 298 -11.21 6.59 -34.06
C ASP A 298 -10.83 5.12 -33.78
N ARG A 299 -9.53 4.85 -33.59
CA ARG A 299 -9.03 3.51 -33.26
C ARG A 299 -9.43 3.05 -31.86
N VAL A 300 -9.39 3.94 -30.87
CA VAL A 300 -9.80 3.64 -29.49
C VAL A 300 -11.29 3.28 -29.43
N GLU A 301 -12.14 4.06 -30.13
CA GLU A 301 -13.57 3.78 -30.24
C GLU A 301 -13.84 2.45 -30.95
N ALA A 302 -13.17 2.19 -32.08
CA ALA A 302 -13.32 0.94 -32.83
C ALA A 302 -12.92 -0.31 -32.00
N LEU A 303 -11.96 -0.16 -31.08
CA LEU A 303 -11.51 -1.23 -30.18
C LEU A 303 -12.36 -1.35 -28.90
N GLY A 304 -13.39 -0.51 -28.74
CA GLY A 304 -14.32 -0.56 -27.61
C GLY A 304 -13.66 -0.26 -26.26
N VAL A 305 -12.60 0.55 -26.25
CA VAL A 305 -11.96 1.03 -25.02
C VAL A 305 -12.74 2.26 -24.55
N ARG A 306 -13.32 2.20 -23.35
CA ARG A 306 -14.03 3.34 -22.76
C ARG A 306 -13.04 4.35 -22.19
N TRP A 307 -13.40 5.62 -22.33
CA TRP A 307 -12.57 6.80 -22.12
C TRP A 307 -12.57 7.31 -20.68
N GLU A 308 -13.32 6.67 -19.78
CA GLU A 308 -13.61 7.23 -18.47
C GLU A 308 -12.61 6.74 -17.40
N PRO A 309 -11.87 7.65 -16.75
CA PRO A 309 -10.83 7.31 -15.76
C PRO A 309 -11.36 6.54 -14.56
N HIS A 310 -12.54 6.93 -14.06
CA HIS A 310 -13.21 6.25 -12.93
C HIS A 310 -13.69 4.85 -13.30
N MET A 311 -13.87 4.56 -14.59
CA MET A 311 -14.24 3.23 -15.08
C MET A 311 -13.03 2.30 -15.18
N LEU A 312 -11.79 2.79 -15.27
CA LEU A 312 -10.60 1.91 -15.29
C LEU A 312 -10.30 1.33 -13.91
N TYR A 313 -10.44 2.14 -12.85
CA TYR A 313 -10.36 1.66 -11.48
C TYR A 313 -11.56 0.75 -11.15
N ALA A 314 -12.79 1.13 -11.54
CA ALA A 314 -13.97 0.29 -11.32
C ALA A 314 -13.97 -1.02 -12.14
N GLU A 315 -13.47 -1.02 -13.38
CA GLU A 315 -13.36 -2.24 -14.20
C GLU A 315 -12.18 -3.12 -13.76
N ALA A 316 -11.08 -2.54 -13.25
CA ALA A 316 -10.01 -3.30 -12.61
C ALA A 316 -10.47 -3.91 -11.27
N ALA A 317 -11.15 -3.13 -10.42
CA ALA A 317 -11.77 -3.60 -9.17
C ALA A 317 -12.81 -4.71 -9.44
N HIS A 318 -13.65 -4.53 -10.46
CA HIS A 318 -14.64 -5.54 -10.86
C HIS A 318 -13.99 -6.78 -11.49
N ALA A 319 -12.89 -6.65 -12.23
CA ALA A 319 -12.13 -7.79 -12.75
C ALA A 319 -11.37 -8.54 -11.64
N LEU A 320 -11.09 -7.86 -10.52
CA LEU A 320 -10.45 -8.41 -9.32
C LEU A 320 -11.45 -8.84 -8.23
N GLY A 321 -12.75 -8.68 -8.45
CA GLY A 321 -13.81 -9.13 -7.55
C GLY A 321 -14.02 -8.26 -6.30
N ILE A 322 -13.54 -7.00 -6.32
CA ILE A 322 -13.74 -6.05 -5.23
C ILE A 322 -15.12 -5.39 -5.41
N PRO A 323 -16.07 -5.55 -4.46
CA PRO A 323 -17.39 -4.94 -4.55
C PRO A 323 -17.32 -3.41 -4.37
N ARG A 324 -18.26 -2.72 -5.02
CA ARG A 324 -18.41 -1.26 -5.02
C ARG A 324 -18.72 -0.67 -3.66
#